data_AF-A0A519LC24-F1
#
_entry.id   AF-A0A519LC24-F1
#
_cell.length_a   1.000
_cell.length_b   1.000
_cell.length_c   1.000
_cell.angle_alpha   90.00
_cell.angle_beta   90.00
_cell.angle_gamma   90.00
#
_symmetry.space_group_name_H-M   'P 1'
#
loop_
_entity.id
_entity.type
_entity.pdbx_description
1 polymer ?
#
loop_
_entity_poly.entity_id
_entity_poly.type
_entity_poly.pdbx_seq_one_letter_code
_entity_poly.pdbx_strand_id
1 'polypeptide(L)'
;GKEYFAKQFISNIEIRSAIKLIGEKRLKKSFLHRVLSWEPVSSCFSVYFVLKPNLIPNFNYNIYHYSSEDLVWNSFRYKKENWPETYMLSSTPAKHHDEFAESLTAISYMDFEEVKEWEKTFNTIAKQHERNQSYEKFKLEKAEKMIHALEKKIPNLRAGIKNIYTSSPLSYRDYIGSFYGNMYGYMKTSENPLKTMVSPRTKIENLFLTGQSVNMHGILGCTIGAFNTCAEILGKELIDERLTKVLNQANEN
;
A
#
# COMPACT_ATOMS: atom_id res chain seq x y z
N GLY A 1 -6.64 3.10 30.39
CA GLY A 1 -6.38 2.17 29.26
C GLY A 1 -5.50 1.04 29.76
N LYS A 2 -5.21 0.02 28.93
CA LYS A 2 -4.15 -0.95 29.25
C LYS A 2 -2.78 -0.33 28.98
N GLU A 3 -1.80 -0.61 29.82
CA GLU A 3 -0.43 -0.11 29.70
C GLU A 3 0.53 -1.29 29.49
N TYR A 4 1.54 -1.07 28.65
CA TYR A 4 2.57 -2.07 28.31
C TYR A 4 3.95 -1.43 28.41
N PHE A 5 4.89 -2.15 29.03
CA PHE A 5 6.25 -1.68 29.29
C PHE A 5 7.26 -2.56 28.56
N ALA A 6 8.28 -1.93 27.97
CA ALA A 6 9.37 -2.63 27.29
C ALA A 6 10.67 -1.83 27.41
N LYS A 7 11.80 -2.53 27.32
CA LYS A 7 13.13 -1.89 27.27
C LYS A 7 13.35 -1.13 25.96
N GLN A 8 12.75 -1.60 24.87
CA GLN A 8 12.86 -1.04 23.52
C GLN A 8 11.51 -1.14 22.79
N PHE A 9 11.24 -0.16 21.95
CA PHE A 9 10.06 -0.11 21.07
C PHE A 9 10.51 0.07 19.63
N ILE A 10 9.93 -0.69 18.70
CA ILE A 10 10.13 -0.53 17.26
C ILE A 10 8.80 -0.15 16.63
N SER A 11 8.71 1.06 16.11
CA SER A 11 7.53 1.57 15.42
C SER A 11 7.60 1.25 13.93
N ASN A 12 6.65 0.45 13.45
CA ASN A 12 6.42 0.19 12.02
C ASN A 12 5.16 0.90 11.48
N ILE A 13 4.56 1.79 12.28
CA ILE A 13 3.42 2.58 11.80
C ILE A 13 3.91 3.76 10.95
N GLU A 14 2.99 4.33 10.17
CA GLU A 14 3.24 5.52 9.39
C GLU A 14 3.82 6.68 10.26
N ILE A 15 4.83 7.39 9.75
CA ILE A 15 5.64 8.32 10.54
C ILE A 15 4.85 9.50 11.13
N ARG A 16 3.85 10.06 10.43
CA ARG A 16 3.00 11.13 10.98
C ARG A 16 2.10 10.59 12.09
N SER A 17 1.66 9.35 11.96
CA SER A 17 0.91 8.65 13.02
C SER A 17 1.80 8.41 14.24
N ALA A 18 3.05 8.00 14.05
CA ALA A 18 4.04 7.89 15.13
C ALA A 18 4.30 9.25 15.81
N ILE A 19 4.48 10.32 15.03
CA ILE A 19 4.64 11.69 15.56
C ILE A 19 3.46 12.11 16.43
N LYS A 20 2.23 11.83 16.00
CA LYS A 20 1.01 12.13 16.77
C LYS A 20 0.97 11.35 18.08
N LEU A 21 1.34 10.07 18.08
CA LEU A 21 1.38 9.24 19.30
C LEU A 21 2.47 9.69 20.29
N ILE A 22 3.65 10.06 19.80
CA ILE A 22 4.75 10.60 20.62
C ILE A 22 4.35 11.97 21.20
N GLY A 23 3.62 12.76 20.43
CA GLY A 23 3.25 14.13 20.74
C GLY A 23 4.26 15.12 20.16
N GLU A 24 3.80 15.96 19.24
CA GLU A 24 4.64 16.89 18.47
C GLU A 24 5.53 17.78 19.34
N LYS A 25 5.03 18.25 20.49
CA LYS A 25 5.79 19.11 21.42
C LYS A 25 7.08 18.46 21.96
N ARG A 26 7.20 17.12 21.91
CA ARG A 26 8.39 16.37 22.36
C ARG A 26 9.46 16.21 21.27
N LEU A 27 9.17 16.63 20.04
CA LEU A 27 10.05 16.48 18.89
C LEU A 27 10.61 17.84 18.45
N LYS A 28 11.81 17.82 17.87
CA LYS A 28 12.44 19.05 17.36
C LYS A 28 11.59 19.63 16.23
N LYS A 29 11.36 20.95 16.26
CA LYS A 29 10.62 21.67 15.20
C LYS A 29 11.16 21.37 13.81
N SER A 30 12.49 21.34 13.62
CA SER A 30 13.10 21.03 12.32
C SER A 30 12.76 19.62 11.80
N PHE A 31 12.66 18.63 12.68
CA PHE A 31 12.23 17.28 12.31
C PHE A 31 10.76 17.27 11.89
N LEU A 32 9.89 17.91 12.68
CA LEU A 32 8.45 18.01 12.39
C LEU A 32 8.20 18.73 11.07
N HIS A 33 8.77 19.92 10.89
CA HIS A 33 8.60 20.69 9.65
C HIS A 33 9.03 19.89 8.43
N ARG A 34 10.16 19.19 8.52
CA ARG A 34 10.63 18.33 7.43
C ARG A 34 9.64 17.20 7.14
N VAL A 35 9.26 16.38 8.11
CA VAL A 35 8.38 15.22 7.89
C VAL A 35 6.96 15.63 7.45
N LEU A 36 6.42 16.71 8.02
CA LEU A 36 5.09 17.22 7.66
C LEU A 36 5.08 17.90 6.28
N SER A 37 6.23 18.33 5.75
CA SER A 37 6.36 18.83 4.37
C SER A 37 6.38 17.73 3.31
N TRP A 38 6.47 16.46 3.70
CA TRP A 38 6.56 15.37 2.73
C TRP A 38 5.24 15.19 1.97
N GLU A 39 5.33 14.99 0.67
CA GLU A 39 4.16 14.76 -0.17
C GLU A 39 3.89 13.26 -0.26
N PRO A 40 2.71 12.77 0.13
CA PRO A 40 2.37 11.36 -0.06
C PRO A 40 2.25 11.05 -1.55
N VAL A 41 2.63 9.83 -1.94
CA VAL A 41 2.30 9.35 -3.29
C VAL A 41 0.80 9.06 -3.40
N SER A 42 0.29 8.89 -4.62
CA SER A 42 -1.11 8.54 -4.85
C SER A 42 -1.51 7.23 -4.16
N SER A 43 -2.78 7.16 -3.78
CA SER A 43 -3.42 5.93 -3.31
C SER A 43 -3.92 5.13 -4.51
N CYS A 44 -4.74 4.11 -4.26
CA CYS A 44 -5.38 3.31 -5.28
C CYS A 44 -6.83 2.98 -4.94
N PHE A 45 -7.53 2.54 -5.97
CA PHE A 45 -8.79 1.83 -5.86
C PHE A 45 -8.59 0.43 -6.42
N SER A 46 -8.99 -0.57 -5.63
CA SER A 46 -8.88 -1.98 -5.98
C SER A 46 -10.25 -2.60 -6.12
N VAL A 47 -10.42 -3.43 -7.14
CA VAL A 47 -11.59 -4.26 -7.39
C VAL A 47 -11.16 -5.71 -7.36
N TYR A 48 -11.81 -6.49 -6.50
CA TYR A 48 -11.59 -7.91 -6.35
C TYR A 48 -12.81 -8.64 -6.89
N PHE A 49 -12.59 -9.48 -7.88
CA PHE A 49 -13.62 -10.27 -8.54
C PHE A 49 -13.50 -11.71 -8.06
N VAL A 50 -14.54 -12.23 -7.42
CA VAL A 50 -14.70 -13.67 -7.23
C VAL A 50 -15.36 -14.20 -8.48
N LEU A 51 -14.75 -15.19 -9.14
CA LEU A 51 -15.23 -15.72 -10.40
C LEU A 51 -16.07 -16.99 -10.21
N LYS A 52 -16.95 -17.25 -11.17
CA LYS A 52 -17.62 -18.54 -11.31
C LYS A 52 -16.59 -19.57 -11.81
N PRO A 53 -16.67 -20.84 -11.36
CA PRO A 53 -15.73 -21.87 -11.77
C PRO A 53 -15.70 -22.07 -13.29
N ASN A 54 -14.52 -22.38 -13.83
CA ASN A 54 -14.30 -22.88 -15.19
C ASN A 54 -14.74 -21.94 -16.33
N LEU A 55 -14.78 -20.62 -16.11
CA LEU A 55 -15.19 -19.65 -17.13
C LEU A 55 -14.06 -18.75 -17.63
N ILE A 56 -13.19 -18.28 -16.74
CA ILE A 56 -12.13 -17.34 -17.10
C ILE A 56 -10.78 -18.08 -17.04
N PRO A 57 -10.02 -18.13 -18.15
CA PRO A 57 -8.69 -18.71 -18.16
C PRO A 57 -7.76 -17.99 -17.17
N ASN A 58 -6.95 -18.77 -16.46
CA ASN A 58 -5.93 -18.24 -15.57
C ASN A 58 -4.71 -17.73 -16.34
N PHE A 59 -3.93 -16.85 -15.70
CA PHE A 59 -2.64 -16.40 -16.18
C PHE A 59 -1.70 -16.13 -14.98
N ASN A 60 -0.42 -16.47 -15.13
CA ASN A 60 0.59 -16.35 -14.05
C ASN A 60 1.54 -15.16 -14.29
N TYR A 61 0.98 -14.00 -14.63
CA TYR A 61 1.71 -12.76 -14.81
C TYR A 61 0.81 -11.56 -14.50
N ASN A 62 1.39 -10.42 -14.20
CA ASN A 62 0.62 -9.19 -14.04
C ASN A 62 0.43 -8.52 -15.40
N ILE A 63 -0.79 -8.11 -15.70
CA ILE A 63 -1.11 -7.31 -16.89
C ILE A 63 -1.16 -5.85 -16.46
N TYR A 64 -0.30 -5.03 -17.05
CA TYR A 64 -0.32 -3.58 -16.87
C TYR A 64 -0.92 -2.93 -18.11
N HIS A 65 -1.98 -2.16 -17.93
CA HIS A 65 -2.62 -1.41 -18.98
C HIS A 65 -2.38 0.09 -18.81
N TYR A 66 -2.16 0.75 -19.94
CA TYR A 66 -2.08 2.20 -20.09
C TYR A 66 -2.85 2.57 -21.35
N SER A 67 -3.73 3.57 -21.27
CA SER A 67 -4.51 4.03 -22.42
C SER A 67 -3.69 4.88 -23.40
N SER A 68 -2.52 5.39 -22.99
CA SER A 68 -1.56 6.14 -23.81
C SER A 68 -0.13 5.92 -23.33
N GLU A 69 0.85 6.20 -24.20
CA GLU A 69 2.28 6.14 -23.85
C GLU A 69 2.67 7.17 -22.77
N ASP A 70 2.05 8.35 -22.76
CA ASP A 70 2.31 9.38 -21.74
C ASP A 70 1.97 8.89 -20.32
N LEU A 71 0.90 8.11 -20.19
CA LEU A 71 0.47 7.56 -18.91
C LEU A 71 1.42 6.48 -18.36
N VAL A 72 2.35 5.95 -19.16
CA VAL A 72 3.40 5.07 -18.63
C VAL A 72 4.24 5.80 -17.58
N TRP A 73 4.52 7.08 -17.82
CA TRP A 73 5.31 7.94 -16.92
C TRP A 73 4.43 8.73 -15.94
N ASN A 74 3.20 9.04 -16.35
CA ASN A 74 2.29 9.94 -15.64
C ASN A 74 1.02 9.24 -15.12
N SER A 75 1.05 7.92 -14.91
CA SER A 75 -0.12 7.10 -14.52
C SER A 75 -0.91 7.60 -13.30
N PHE A 76 -0.24 8.25 -12.35
CA PHE A 76 -0.87 8.83 -11.16
C PHE A 76 -1.58 10.17 -11.44
N ARG A 77 -1.32 10.81 -12.59
CA ARG A 77 -1.92 12.07 -13.04
C ARG A 77 -3.06 11.81 -14.04
N TYR A 78 -4.00 10.96 -13.66
CA TYR A 78 -5.14 10.59 -14.51
C TYR A 78 -6.27 11.64 -14.47
N LYS A 79 -7.13 11.63 -15.48
CA LYS A 79 -8.38 12.41 -15.46
C LYS A 79 -9.50 11.59 -14.84
N LYS A 80 -10.20 12.14 -13.84
CA LYS A 80 -11.23 11.42 -13.07
C LYS A 80 -12.35 10.88 -13.96
N GLU A 81 -12.67 11.60 -15.03
CA GLU A 81 -13.72 11.25 -15.98
C GLU A 81 -13.36 9.98 -16.77
N ASN A 82 -12.07 9.80 -17.07
CA ASN A 82 -11.54 8.73 -17.91
C ASN A 82 -11.06 7.49 -17.12
N TRP A 83 -11.05 7.56 -15.77
CA TRP A 83 -10.61 6.46 -14.92
C TRP A 83 -11.31 5.13 -15.28
N PRO A 84 -10.63 3.96 -15.32
CA PRO A 84 -9.22 3.73 -15.00
C PRO A 84 -8.34 3.70 -16.26
N GLU A 85 -7.74 4.85 -16.63
CA GLU A 85 -6.83 4.94 -17.78
C GLU A 85 -5.56 4.10 -17.62
N THR A 86 -5.24 3.72 -16.38
CA THR A 86 -4.16 2.78 -16.06
C THR A 86 -4.65 1.76 -15.05
N TYR A 87 -4.22 0.50 -15.17
CA TYR A 87 -4.48 -0.52 -14.14
C TYR A 87 -3.45 -1.65 -14.19
N MET A 88 -3.25 -2.29 -13.04
CA MET A 88 -2.66 -3.62 -12.93
C MET A 88 -3.78 -4.63 -12.74
N LEU A 89 -3.73 -5.75 -13.47
CA LEU A 89 -4.58 -6.91 -13.28
C LEU A 89 -3.73 -8.13 -12.94
N SER A 90 -4.11 -8.86 -11.89
CA SER A 90 -3.55 -10.16 -11.55
C SER A 90 -4.65 -11.21 -11.42
N SER A 91 -4.26 -12.48 -11.58
CA SER A 91 -5.14 -13.65 -11.44
C SER A 91 -4.65 -14.56 -10.33
N THR A 92 -5.60 -15.21 -9.65
CA THR A 92 -5.32 -16.32 -8.74
C THR A 92 -5.85 -17.61 -9.36
N PRO A 93 -5.03 -18.67 -9.51
CA PRO A 93 -5.49 -19.96 -10.02
C PRO A 93 -6.50 -20.61 -9.09
N ALA A 94 -7.49 -21.30 -9.65
CA ALA A 94 -8.37 -22.15 -8.87
C ALA A 94 -7.61 -23.36 -8.33
N LYS A 95 -7.84 -23.70 -7.06
CA LYS A 95 -7.11 -24.76 -6.33
C LYS A 95 -7.11 -26.15 -7.02
N HIS A 96 -8.18 -26.49 -7.72
CA HIS A 96 -8.36 -27.82 -8.33
C HIS A 96 -8.28 -27.82 -9.87
N HIS A 97 -8.24 -26.64 -10.49
CA HIS A 97 -8.24 -26.43 -11.94
C HIS A 97 -7.43 -25.16 -12.22
N ASP A 98 -6.11 -25.26 -12.16
CA ASP A 98 -5.20 -24.11 -12.23
C ASP A 98 -5.18 -23.44 -13.61
N GLU A 99 -5.77 -24.08 -14.62
CA GLU A 99 -6.05 -23.51 -15.94
C GLU A 99 -7.13 -22.41 -15.89
N PHE A 100 -7.94 -22.36 -14.83
CA PHE A 100 -8.98 -21.36 -14.62
C PHE A 100 -8.70 -20.46 -13.41
N ALA A 101 -9.10 -19.20 -13.53
CA ALA A 101 -8.96 -18.22 -12.45
C ALA A 101 -10.10 -18.38 -11.44
N GLU A 102 -9.80 -18.42 -10.14
CA GLU A 102 -10.81 -18.31 -9.08
C GLU A 102 -11.13 -16.85 -8.74
N SER A 103 -10.15 -15.96 -8.92
CA SER A 103 -10.33 -14.54 -8.68
C SER A 103 -9.41 -13.69 -9.54
N LEU A 104 -9.85 -12.45 -9.78
CA LEU A 104 -9.05 -11.40 -10.39
C LEU A 104 -8.94 -10.22 -9.44
N THR A 105 -7.76 -9.59 -9.40
CA THR A 105 -7.55 -8.32 -8.68
C THR A 105 -7.12 -7.25 -9.66
N ALA A 106 -7.91 -6.19 -9.76
CA ALA A 106 -7.61 -5.02 -10.57
C ALA A 106 -7.33 -3.81 -9.68
N ILE A 107 -6.20 -3.13 -9.88
CA ILE A 107 -5.76 -1.99 -9.08
C ILE A 107 -5.45 -0.83 -10.01
N SER A 108 -6.01 0.34 -9.72
CA SER A 108 -5.70 1.59 -10.43
C SER A 108 -5.43 2.71 -9.45
N TYR A 109 -4.61 3.69 -9.83
CA TYR A 109 -4.38 4.87 -9.00
C TYR A 109 -5.69 5.59 -8.69
N MET A 110 -5.76 6.16 -7.49
CA MET A 110 -6.86 7.01 -7.07
C MET A 110 -6.36 8.10 -6.13
N ASP A 111 -6.68 9.35 -6.45
CA ASP A 111 -6.43 10.48 -5.56
C ASP A 111 -7.39 10.50 -4.39
N PHE A 112 -6.87 10.80 -3.21
CA PHE A 112 -7.67 10.86 -1.98
C PHE A 112 -8.78 11.93 -2.04
N GLU A 113 -8.60 12.96 -2.85
CA GLU A 113 -9.61 14.00 -3.07
C GLU A 113 -10.93 13.44 -3.62
N GLU A 114 -10.94 12.29 -4.30
CA GLU A 114 -12.18 11.64 -4.75
C GLU A 114 -13.01 11.05 -3.61
N VAL A 115 -12.41 10.81 -2.44
CA VAL A 115 -13.08 10.21 -1.27
C VAL A 115 -13.13 11.16 -0.07
N LYS A 116 -12.83 12.44 -0.30
CA LYS A 116 -12.72 13.47 0.74
C LYS A 116 -14.02 13.72 1.51
N GLU A 117 -15.16 13.57 0.84
CA GLU A 117 -16.49 13.65 1.48
C GLU A 117 -16.58 12.76 2.73
N TRP A 118 -15.94 11.59 2.70
CA TRP A 118 -15.97 10.60 3.77
C TRP A 118 -14.69 10.57 4.60
N GLU A 119 -13.81 11.58 4.52
CA GLU A 119 -12.52 11.58 5.21
C GLU A 119 -12.65 11.47 6.74
N LYS A 120 -13.77 11.92 7.33
CA LYS A 120 -13.98 11.89 8.79
C LYS A 120 -14.55 10.55 9.30
N THR A 121 -14.92 9.65 8.39
CA THR A 121 -15.40 8.30 8.74
C THR A 121 -14.22 7.38 9.02
N PHE A 122 -14.43 6.27 9.75
CA PHE A 122 -13.41 5.24 9.96
C PHE A 122 -14.08 3.87 10.07
N ASN A 123 -13.66 2.90 9.26
CA ASN A 123 -14.29 1.58 9.21
C ASN A 123 -13.26 0.45 9.03
N THR A 124 -13.25 -0.49 9.97
CA THR A 124 -12.49 -1.76 9.90
C THR A 124 -13.35 -2.90 10.41
N ILE A 125 -12.93 -4.16 10.21
CA ILE A 125 -13.60 -5.33 10.80
C ILE A 125 -13.71 -5.19 12.33
N ALA A 126 -12.68 -4.66 12.99
CA ALA A 126 -12.66 -4.50 14.46
C ALA A 126 -13.47 -3.29 14.95
N LYS A 127 -13.66 -2.27 14.10
CA LYS A 127 -14.44 -1.07 14.40
C LYS A 127 -15.34 -0.77 13.22
N GLN A 128 -16.44 -1.51 13.15
CA GLN A 128 -17.41 -1.36 12.09
C GLN A 128 -18.14 -0.02 12.24
N HIS A 129 -18.12 0.75 11.17
CA HIS A 129 -18.91 1.95 11.03
C HIS A 129 -19.35 2.03 9.57
N GLU A 130 -20.66 1.98 9.34
CA GLU A 130 -21.17 2.13 7.99
C GLU A 130 -20.86 3.54 7.49
N ARG A 131 -20.34 3.61 6.26
CA ARG A 131 -20.36 4.85 5.50
C ARG A 131 -21.74 4.98 4.86
N ASN A 132 -22.14 6.19 4.55
CA ASN A 132 -23.46 6.44 3.98
C ASN A 132 -23.61 5.75 2.60
N GLN A 133 -24.86 5.69 2.12
CA GLN A 133 -25.18 5.06 0.83
C GLN A 133 -24.47 5.71 -0.36
N SER A 134 -24.12 7.01 -0.30
CA SER A 134 -23.38 7.67 -1.37
C SER A 134 -21.97 7.09 -1.55
N TYR A 135 -21.31 6.66 -0.46
CA TYR A 135 -20.01 5.98 -0.55
C TYR A 135 -20.11 4.61 -1.23
N GLU A 136 -21.14 3.83 -0.88
CA GLU A 136 -21.35 2.51 -1.50
C GLU A 136 -21.67 2.66 -2.98
N LYS A 137 -22.51 3.65 -3.35
CA LYS A 137 -22.77 3.99 -4.75
C LYS A 137 -21.49 4.38 -5.51
N PHE A 138 -20.65 5.24 -4.92
CA PHE A 138 -19.35 5.62 -5.50
C PHE A 138 -18.46 4.40 -5.79
N LYS A 139 -18.34 3.47 -4.84
CA LYS A 139 -17.54 2.25 -5.02
C LYS A 139 -18.10 1.35 -6.13
N LEU A 140 -19.42 1.20 -6.22
CA LEU A 140 -20.08 0.42 -7.28
C LEU A 140 -19.86 1.05 -8.66
N GLU A 141 -19.97 2.38 -8.77
CA GLU A 141 -19.69 3.10 -10.02
C GLU A 141 -18.23 2.91 -10.48
N LYS A 142 -17.27 2.97 -9.54
CA LYS A 142 -15.85 2.69 -9.84
C LYS A 142 -15.64 1.22 -10.22
N ALA A 143 -16.27 0.27 -9.54
CA ALA A 143 -16.19 -1.13 -9.93
C ALA A 143 -16.72 -1.35 -11.36
N GLU A 144 -17.86 -0.75 -11.71
CA GLU A 144 -18.45 -0.88 -13.04
C GLU A 144 -17.55 -0.28 -14.14
N LYS A 145 -16.95 0.89 -13.89
CA LYS A 145 -15.95 1.48 -14.81
C LYS A 145 -14.75 0.55 -15.04
N MET A 146 -14.26 -0.11 -13.98
CA MET A 146 -13.18 -1.09 -14.09
C MET A 146 -13.60 -2.31 -14.91
N ILE A 147 -14.79 -2.87 -14.68
CA ILE A 147 -15.32 -3.98 -15.47
C ILE A 147 -15.39 -3.62 -16.94
N HIS A 148 -15.95 -2.44 -17.27
CA HIS A 148 -16.03 -1.97 -18.64
C HIS A 148 -14.64 -1.83 -19.31
N ALA A 149 -13.64 -1.37 -18.56
CA ALA A 149 -12.26 -1.29 -19.06
C ALA A 149 -11.64 -2.67 -19.29
N LEU A 150 -11.87 -3.62 -18.38
CA LEU A 150 -11.37 -4.99 -18.47
C LEU A 150 -12.06 -5.80 -19.58
N GLU A 151 -13.35 -5.57 -19.85
CA GLU A 151 -14.10 -6.26 -20.90
C GLU A 151 -13.54 -6.02 -22.32
N LYS A 152 -12.73 -4.97 -22.51
CA LYS A 152 -11.98 -4.74 -23.76
C LYS A 152 -10.88 -5.79 -24.00
N LYS A 153 -10.41 -6.46 -22.96
CA LYS A 153 -9.36 -7.49 -23.01
C LYS A 153 -9.86 -8.88 -22.61
N ILE A 154 -10.86 -8.94 -21.75
CA ILE A 154 -11.51 -10.18 -21.30
C ILE A 154 -13.00 -10.08 -21.65
N PRO A 155 -13.40 -10.41 -22.89
CA PRO A 155 -14.78 -10.31 -23.32
C PRO A 155 -15.72 -11.09 -22.40
N ASN A 156 -16.91 -10.53 -22.15
CA ASN A 156 -17.95 -11.13 -21.29
C ASN A 156 -17.52 -11.38 -19.83
N LEU A 157 -16.50 -10.68 -19.31
CA LEU A 157 -16.05 -10.79 -17.91
C LEU A 157 -17.22 -10.71 -16.93
N ARG A 158 -18.18 -9.80 -17.13
CA ARG A 158 -19.32 -9.61 -16.21
C ARG A 158 -20.15 -10.89 -16.02
N ALA A 159 -20.29 -11.72 -17.06
CA ALA A 159 -21.01 -12.98 -16.96
C ALA A 159 -20.29 -14.01 -16.05
N GLY A 160 -18.96 -13.93 -15.98
CA GLY A 160 -18.10 -14.78 -15.16
C GLY A 160 -17.96 -14.33 -13.70
N ILE A 161 -18.37 -13.11 -13.35
CA ILE A 161 -18.26 -12.61 -11.98
C ILE A 161 -19.37 -13.22 -11.11
N LYS A 162 -18.98 -13.72 -9.93
CA LYS A 162 -19.87 -14.17 -8.85
C LYS A 162 -20.09 -13.05 -7.84
N ASN A 163 -19.02 -12.53 -7.25
CA ASN A 163 -19.06 -11.43 -6.27
C ASN A 163 -18.01 -10.37 -6.62
N ILE A 164 -18.27 -9.13 -6.17
CA ILE A 164 -17.35 -8.00 -6.31
C ILE A 164 -17.10 -7.41 -4.93
N TYR A 165 -15.82 -7.19 -4.61
CA TYR A 165 -15.40 -6.41 -3.46
C TYR A 165 -14.51 -5.27 -3.91
N THR A 166 -14.45 -4.20 -3.11
CA THR A 166 -13.68 -3.01 -3.45
C THR A 166 -12.91 -2.50 -2.24
N SER A 167 -11.80 -1.83 -2.51
CA SER A 167 -11.04 -1.05 -1.52
C SER A 167 -10.72 0.31 -2.11
N SER A 168 -10.99 1.37 -1.34
CA SER A 168 -10.69 2.74 -1.74
C SER A 168 -9.55 3.31 -0.89
N PRO A 169 -9.07 4.54 -1.16
CA PRO A 169 -8.06 5.18 -0.31
C PRO A 169 -8.42 5.22 1.18
N LEU A 170 -9.72 5.27 1.51
CA LEU A 170 -10.19 5.19 2.90
C LEU A 170 -10.00 3.79 3.50
N SER A 171 -10.16 2.73 2.71
CA SER A 171 -9.88 1.35 3.15
C SER A 171 -8.40 1.20 3.51
N TYR A 172 -7.49 1.66 2.64
CA TYR A 172 -6.05 1.62 2.91
C TYR A 172 -5.66 2.43 4.15
N ARG A 173 -6.23 3.63 4.29
CA ARG A 173 -6.01 4.46 5.48
C ARG A 173 -6.48 3.76 6.75
N ASP A 174 -7.66 3.15 6.74
CA ASP A 174 -8.25 2.60 7.97
C ASP A 174 -7.62 1.29 8.41
N TYR A 175 -7.28 0.41 7.47
CA TYR A 175 -6.68 -0.90 7.77
C TYR A 175 -5.18 -0.83 8.01
N ILE A 176 -4.45 0.01 7.27
CA ILE A 176 -2.98 0.05 7.31
C ILE A 176 -2.47 1.27 8.07
N GLY A 177 -3.26 2.34 8.17
CA GLY A 177 -2.85 3.60 8.82
C GLY A 177 -2.03 4.53 7.92
N SER A 178 -1.94 4.25 6.62
CA SER A 178 -1.24 5.14 5.67
C SER A 178 -1.92 6.51 5.57
N PHE A 179 -1.13 7.57 5.58
CA PHE A 179 -1.62 8.94 5.41
C PHE A 179 -2.34 9.09 4.06
N TYR A 180 -3.62 9.46 4.07
CA TYR A 180 -4.48 9.45 2.86
C TYR A 180 -4.51 8.12 2.09
N GLY A 181 -4.23 7.00 2.77
CA GLY A 181 -4.25 5.68 2.14
C GLY A 181 -3.19 5.47 1.07
N ASN A 182 -2.13 6.28 1.04
CA ASN A 182 -1.07 6.15 0.03
C ASN A 182 -0.47 4.73 0.00
N MET A 183 -0.08 4.26 -1.19
CA MET A 183 0.44 2.90 -1.38
C MET A 183 1.91 2.75 -0.97
N TYR A 184 2.72 3.76 -1.31
CA TYR A 184 4.18 3.70 -1.23
C TYR A 184 4.75 4.89 -0.48
N GLY A 185 4.14 5.32 0.62
CA GLY A 185 4.68 6.36 1.49
C GLY A 185 4.72 7.75 0.85
N TYR A 186 5.91 8.35 0.85
CA TYR A 186 6.15 9.74 0.50
C TYR A 186 7.07 9.86 -0.70
N MET A 187 6.75 10.77 -1.62
CA MET A 187 7.49 10.97 -2.85
C MET A 187 9.00 11.11 -2.62
N LYS A 188 9.79 10.38 -3.39
CA LYS A 188 11.25 10.47 -3.39
C LYS A 188 11.70 11.27 -4.61
N THR A 189 12.76 12.04 -4.43
CA THR A 189 13.44 12.76 -5.51
C THR A 189 14.92 12.43 -5.46
N SER A 190 15.52 12.20 -6.62
CA SER A 190 16.97 12.02 -6.77
C SER A 190 17.75 13.31 -6.50
N GLU A 191 17.09 14.48 -6.58
CA GLU A 191 17.71 15.78 -6.29
C GLU A 191 18.05 15.94 -4.80
N ASN A 192 17.25 15.32 -3.93
CA ASN A 192 17.51 15.32 -2.49
C ASN A 192 16.99 14.01 -1.83
N PRO A 193 17.72 12.89 -1.99
CA PRO A 193 17.27 11.58 -1.51
C PRO A 193 17.05 11.52 0.01
N LEU A 194 17.84 12.29 0.77
CA LEU A 194 17.77 12.32 2.23
C LEU A 194 16.57 13.11 2.77
N LYS A 195 15.95 13.96 1.95
CA LYS A 195 14.82 14.81 2.36
C LYS A 195 13.69 13.99 2.98
N THR A 196 13.36 12.86 2.36
CA THR A 196 12.22 12.00 2.69
C THR A 196 12.61 10.67 3.35
N MET A 197 13.78 10.63 3.99
CA MET A 197 14.25 9.49 4.80
C MET A 197 14.26 9.83 6.29
N VAL A 198 14.09 8.82 7.15
CA VAL A 198 14.34 8.92 8.60
C VAL A 198 15.33 7.84 9.03
N SER A 199 16.18 8.16 10.01
CA SER A 199 17.04 7.15 10.62
C SER A 199 16.19 6.12 11.38
N PRO A 200 16.61 4.84 11.42
CA PRO A 200 16.02 3.87 12.34
C PRO A 200 16.11 4.31 13.80
N ARG A 201 17.16 5.03 14.20
CA ARG A 201 17.32 5.56 15.55
C ARG A 201 16.62 6.91 15.69
N THR A 202 15.73 7.03 16.67
CA THR A 202 15.13 8.33 17.02
C THR A 202 15.93 9.05 18.10
N LYS A 203 15.52 10.27 18.46
CA LYS A 203 16.09 10.99 19.62
C LYS A 203 15.53 10.51 20.96
N ILE A 204 14.51 9.65 20.95
CA ILE A 204 14.01 8.95 22.13
C ILE A 204 14.80 7.64 22.20
N GLU A 205 15.61 7.49 23.25
CA GLU A 205 16.69 6.49 23.32
C GLU A 205 16.21 5.05 23.05
N ASN A 206 15.04 4.69 23.56
CA ASN A 206 14.47 3.35 23.44
C ASN A 206 13.41 3.21 22.33
N LEU A 207 13.29 4.19 21.42
CA LEU A 207 12.34 4.14 20.30
C LEU A 207 13.08 4.13 18.96
N PHE A 208 12.78 3.09 18.18
CA PHE A 208 13.30 2.87 16.83
C PHE A 208 12.17 2.93 15.80
N LEU A 209 12.53 3.23 14.55
CA LEU A 209 11.65 3.25 13.40
C LEU A 209 12.04 2.13 12.43
N THR A 210 11.05 1.55 11.76
CA THR A 210 11.26 0.60 10.66
C THR A 210 10.22 0.81 9.55
N GLY A 211 10.30 0.00 8.49
CA GLY A 211 9.38 0.05 7.36
C GLY A 211 9.69 1.16 6.34
N GLN A 212 8.72 1.45 5.48
CA GLN A 212 8.91 2.25 4.25
C GLN A 212 9.38 3.70 4.45
N SER A 213 9.16 4.29 5.63
CA SER A 213 9.57 5.67 5.89
C SER A 213 11.07 5.80 6.20
N VAL A 214 11.71 4.72 6.65
CA VAL A 214 13.14 4.74 7.04
C VAL A 214 14.03 4.98 5.84
N ASN A 215 13.86 4.18 4.79
CA ASN A 215 14.74 4.23 3.63
C ASN A 215 13.96 4.30 2.32
N MET A 216 13.43 3.16 1.87
CA MET A 216 12.85 2.98 0.55
C MET A 216 11.45 2.38 0.65
N HIS A 217 10.63 2.61 -0.38
CA HIS A 217 9.29 2.07 -0.48
C HIS A 217 9.27 0.60 -0.92
N GLY A 218 8.07 0.03 -0.89
CA GLY A 218 7.78 -1.30 -1.41
C GLY A 218 8.32 -2.41 -0.51
N ILE A 219 8.03 -3.65 -0.89
CA ILE A 219 8.34 -4.84 -0.09
C ILE A 219 9.85 -4.91 0.18
N LEU A 220 10.68 -4.74 -0.85
CA LEU A 220 12.14 -4.74 -0.71
C LEU A 220 12.63 -3.60 0.20
N GLY A 221 12.09 -2.40 0.04
CA GLY A 221 12.48 -1.25 0.85
C GLY A 221 12.12 -1.41 2.33
N CYS A 222 10.96 -2.00 2.62
CA CYS A 222 10.57 -2.39 3.99
C CYS A 222 11.50 -3.44 4.57
N THR A 223 11.87 -4.47 3.79
CA THR A 223 12.81 -5.52 4.24
C THR A 223 14.18 -4.95 4.55
N ILE A 224 14.75 -4.14 3.65
CA ILE A 224 16.03 -3.44 3.89
C ILE A 224 15.92 -2.51 5.11
N GLY A 225 14.79 -1.80 5.24
CA GLY A 225 14.50 -0.96 6.40
C GLY A 225 14.54 -1.74 7.72
N ALA A 226 13.96 -2.95 7.75
CA ALA A 226 14.00 -3.84 8.90
C ALA A 226 15.42 -4.30 9.24
N PHE A 227 16.22 -4.68 8.24
CA PHE A 227 17.63 -5.02 8.45
C PHE A 227 18.43 -3.84 9.03
N ASN A 228 18.24 -2.64 8.51
CA ASN A 228 18.90 -1.44 9.02
C ASN A 228 18.49 -1.15 10.47
N THR A 229 17.22 -1.31 10.83
CA THR A 229 16.75 -1.17 12.21
C THR A 229 17.39 -2.21 13.13
N CYS A 230 17.46 -3.47 12.70
CA CYS A 230 18.11 -4.53 13.47
C CYS A 230 19.61 -4.27 13.66
N ALA A 231 20.31 -3.80 12.62
CA ALA A 231 21.72 -3.44 12.70
C ALA A 231 21.98 -2.28 13.67
N GLU A 232 21.06 -1.31 13.74
CA GLU A 232 21.13 -0.20 14.68
C GLU A 232 20.94 -0.64 16.15
N ILE A 233 20.16 -1.71 16.38
CA ILE A 233 19.87 -2.25 17.72
C ILE A 233 20.94 -3.24 18.18
N LEU A 234 21.34 -4.16 17.31
CA LEU A 234 22.18 -5.31 17.63
C LEU A 234 23.66 -5.11 17.26
N GLY A 235 23.97 -4.11 16.45
CA GLY A 235 25.28 -3.92 15.84
C GLY A 235 25.36 -4.53 14.45
N LYS A 236 25.96 -3.80 13.51
CA LYS A 236 26.09 -4.19 12.10
C LYS A 236 26.85 -5.50 11.94
N GLU A 237 27.96 -5.66 12.67
CA GLU A 237 28.81 -6.86 12.58
C GLU A 237 28.04 -8.15 12.85
N LEU A 238 27.18 -8.16 13.89
CA LEU A 238 26.36 -9.32 14.23
C LEU A 238 25.30 -9.63 13.16
N ILE A 239 24.71 -8.60 12.55
CA ILE A 239 23.74 -8.78 11.46
C ILE A 239 24.43 -9.35 10.22
N ASP A 240 25.58 -8.80 9.85
CA ASP A 240 26.36 -9.24 8.69
C ASP A 240 26.83 -10.70 8.86
N GLU A 241 27.29 -11.08 10.07
CA GLU A 241 27.65 -12.46 10.41
C GLU A 241 26.46 -13.42 10.22
N ARG A 242 25.29 -13.05 10.75
CA ARG A 242 24.07 -13.87 10.65
C ARG A 242 23.58 -13.99 9.21
N LEU A 243 23.63 -12.91 8.44
CA LEU A 243 23.25 -12.92 7.03
C LEU A 243 24.15 -13.85 6.23
N THR A 244 25.48 -13.78 6.46
CA THR A 244 26.46 -14.65 5.79
C THR A 244 26.18 -16.13 6.08
N LYS A 245 25.84 -16.47 7.33
CA LYS A 245 25.47 -17.84 7.71
C LYS A 245 24.24 -18.34 6.95
N VAL A 246 23.19 -17.52 6.82
CA VAL A 246 21.97 -17.88 6.08
C VAL A 246 22.26 -18.07 4.59
N LEU A 247 23.08 -17.19 3.99
CA LEU A 247 23.44 -17.29 2.57
C LEU A 247 24.24 -18.57 2.28
N ASN A 248 25.17 -18.94 3.17
CA ASN A 248 25.93 -20.18 3.01
C ASN A 248 25.02 -21.42 3.09
N GLN A 249 24.08 -21.46 4.03
CA GLN A 249 23.11 -22.55 4.14
C GLN A 249 22.17 -22.65 2.94
N ALA A 250 21.80 -21.52 2.33
CA ALA A 250 20.95 -21.50 1.14
C ALA A 250 21.69 -21.97 -0.12
N ASN A 251 23.01 -21.76 -0.19
CA ASN A 251 23.85 -22.21 -1.32
C ASN A 251 24.25 -23.69 -1.22
N GLU A 252 24.09 -24.30 -0.03
CA GLU A 252 24.36 -25.72 0.22
C GLU A 252 23.13 -26.62 -0.03
N ASN A 253 21.94 -26.05 -0.24
CA ASN A 253 20.69 -26.76 -0.56
C ASN A 253 20.25 -26.52 -2.00
#